data_AF-A0A939VTA1-F1
#
_entry.id   AF-A0A939VTA1-F1
#
_cell.length_a   1.000
_cell.length_b   1.000
_cell.length_c   1.000
_cell.angle_alpha   90.00
_cell.angle_beta   90.00
_cell.angle_gamma   90.00
#
_symmetry.space_group_name_H-M   'P 1'
#
loop_
_entity.id
_entity.type
_entity.pdbx_description
1 polymer ?
#
loop_
_entity_poly.entity_id
_entity_poly.type
_entity_poly.pdbx_seq_one_letter_code
_entity_poly.pdbx_strand_id
1 'polypeptide(L)'
;MSILNETLHDFRFEPETTDFLELIAAKTRKTPEKKAVIDELYGLIPPLEVSCRDCRNEQERNWEIERILRMDCSWDDFSLELYSSGNQFHAGKIALYGRETELELTAPLNLTVAGQIRNDAEKRLQLLSKAFGNILLRMMGVRKMLTEFLAGLAEKEMNDTALEIIVRLLSTRLTREETVNQEVFFQRATVMIAEVLAYRAGFQTKSAAYKQFASVSAARKSHRIFDELHPVLCQIWGCLANADRMTEERISKGKYCYTETYHPDGRIEIGEIIPALPTDESTLEVRFGKDCYKQIFSSYETAAYFRAVALRMIQS
;
A
#
# COMPACT_ATOMS: atom_id res chain seq x y z
N MET A 1 -6.27 29.82 14.80
CA MET A 1 -5.53 28.88 13.93
C MET A 1 -4.82 27.93 14.87
N SER A 2 -4.71 26.64 14.52
CA SER A 2 -4.30 25.66 15.53
C SER A 2 -2.81 25.75 15.86
N ILE A 3 -2.42 25.67 17.13
CA ILE A 3 -1.02 25.77 17.61
C ILE A 3 -0.15 24.71 16.92
N LEU A 4 -0.67 23.48 16.79
CA LEU A 4 0.02 22.41 16.08
C LEU A 4 0.16 22.72 14.58
N ASN A 5 -0.90 23.22 13.94
CA ASN A 5 -0.91 23.57 12.52
C ASN A 5 0.05 24.72 12.20
N GLU A 6 0.20 25.68 13.11
CA GLU A 6 1.16 26.78 12.98
C GLU A 6 2.60 26.27 13.17
N THR A 7 2.83 25.43 14.19
CA THR A 7 4.17 24.94 14.52
C THR A 7 4.70 23.94 13.48
N LEU A 8 3.83 23.11 12.91
CA LEU A 8 4.20 22.05 11.96
C LEU A 8 3.81 22.37 10.50
N HIS A 9 3.59 23.64 10.15
CA HIS A 9 3.14 24.02 8.81
C HIS A 9 4.07 23.56 7.67
N ASP A 10 5.38 23.48 7.92
CA ASP A 10 6.40 22.99 6.95
C ASP A 10 6.47 21.46 6.86
N PHE A 11 5.74 20.74 7.72
CA PHE A 11 5.72 19.28 7.78
C PHE A 11 4.36 18.71 7.38
N ARG A 12 3.69 19.35 6.42
CA ARG A 12 2.47 18.81 5.82
C ARG A 12 2.79 17.65 4.88
N PHE A 13 1.86 16.71 4.80
CA PHE A 13 1.90 15.65 3.80
C PHE A 13 1.53 16.19 2.42
N GLU A 14 1.93 15.48 1.37
CA GLU A 14 1.50 15.77 0.01
C GLU A 14 -0.02 15.60 -0.14
N PRO A 15 -0.66 16.28 -1.10
CA PRO A 15 -2.11 16.21 -1.30
C PRO A 15 -2.62 14.77 -1.48
N GLU A 16 -1.92 13.96 -2.28
CA GLU A 16 -2.27 12.57 -2.56
C GLU A 16 -2.25 11.69 -1.30
N THR A 17 -1.29 11.94 -0.40
CA THR A 17 -1.20 11.28 0.89
C THR A 17 -2.32 11.73 1.83
N THR A 18 -2.66 13.02 1.79
CA THR A 18 -3.79 13.57 2.56
C THR A 18 -5.12 12.96 2.11
N ASP A 19 -5.38 12.86 0.81
CA ASP A 19 -6.59 12.24 0.24
C ASP A 19 -6.70 10.76 0.66
N PHE A 20 -5.59 10.03 0.64
CA PHE A 20 -5.52 8.67 1.13
C PHE A 20 -5.87 8.59 2.63
N LEU A 21 -5.27 9.43 3.47
CA LEU A 21 -5.56 9.47 4.90
C LEU A 21 -7.03 9.81 5.21
N GLU A 22 -7.63 10.72 4.45
CA GLU A 22 -9.05 11.05 4.59
C GLU A 22 -9.95 9.86 4.25
N LEU A 23 -9.65 9.15 3.16
CA LEU A 23 -10.36 7.94 2.75
C LEU A 23 -10.27 6.87 3.84
N ILE A 24 -9.07 6.63 4.37
CA ILE A 24 -8.81 5.66 5.44
C ILE A 24 -9.55 6.07 6.73
N ALA A 25 -9.44 7.32 7.15
CA ALA A 25 -10.13 7.84 8.33
C ALA A 25 -11.66 7.73 8.19
N ALA A 26 -12.21 7.95 6.99
CA ALA A 26 -13.64 7.81 6.74
C ALA A 26 -14.15 6.38 6.96
N LYS A 27 -13.33 5.35 6.71
CA LYS A 27 -13.69 3.94 6.95
C LYS A 27 -13.90 3.65 8.45
N THR A 28 -13.09 4.25 9.33
CA THR A 28 -13.23 4.05 10.79
C THR A 28 -14.49 4.68 11.38
N ARG A 29 -14.98 5.81 10.85
CA ARG A 29 -16.14 6.54 11.42
C ARG A 29 -17.45 5.74 11.40
N LYS A 30 -17.49 4.63 10.66
CA LYS A 30 -18.70 3.87 10.35
C LYS A 30 -18.83 2.60 11.17
N THR A 31 -17.82 2.28 11.96
CA THR A 31 -17.88 1.16 12.91
C THR A 31 -18.13 1.71 14.31
N PRO A 32 -18.97 1.02 15.12
CA PRO A 32 -19.23 1.44 16.51
C PRO A 32 -17.95 1.59 17.33
N GLU A 33 -16.94 0.76 17.04
CA GLU A 33 -15.66 0.75 17.73
C GLU A 33 -14.65 1.79 17.21
N LYS A 34 -14.99 2.56 16.17
CA LYS A 34 -14.08 3.45 15.44
C LYS A 34 -12.81 2.74 14.94
N LYS A 35 -12.96 1.49 14.51
CA LYS A 35 -11.90 0.64 13.96
C LYS A 35 -12.25 0.13 12.57
N ALA A 36 -11.28 -0.05 11.70
CA ALA A 36 -11.46 -0.67 10.40
C ALA A 36 -10.26 -1.59 10.09
N VAL A 37 -10.52 -2.70 9.39
CA VAL A 37 -9.50 -3.58 8.83
C VAL A 37 -9.64 -3.52 7.32
N ILE A 38 -8.54 -3.24 6.64
CA ILE A 38 -8.49 -3.07 5.18
C ILE A 38 -7.66 -4.20 4.61
N ASP A 39 -8.34 -5.18 4.03
CA ASP A 39 -7.73 -6.33 3.36
C ASP A 39 -8.26 -6.46 1.92
N GLU A 40 -8.04 -5.41 1.13
CA GLU A 40 -8.55 -5.36 -0.26
C GLU A 40 -7.73 -6.22 -1.24
N LEU A 41 -6.61 -6.79 -0.78
CA LEU A 41 -5.65 -7.53 -1.60
C LEU A 41 -5.43 -8.98 -1.14
N TYR A 42 -6.30 -9.50 -0.25
CA TYR A 42 -6.33 -10.91 0.20
C TYR A 42 -5.01 -11.37 0.83
N GLY A 43 -4.49 -10.55 1.74
CA GLY A 43 -3.22 -10.85 2.41
C GLY A 43 -1.98 -10.75 1.52
N LEU A 44 -2.10 -10.43 0.22
CA LEU A 44 -0.92 -10.08 -0.61
C LEU A 44 -0.14 -8.93 0.03
N ILE A 45 -0.87 -7.94 0.55
CA ILE A 45 -0.37 -7.00 1.53
C ILE A 45 -1.03 -7.39 2.84
N PRO A 46 -0.27 -7.50 3.95
CA PRO A 46 -0.87 -7.76 5.24
C PRO A 46 -1.98 -6.74 5.57
N PRO A 47 -3.08 -7.17 6.21
CA PRO A 47 -4.19 -6.29 6.51
C PRO A 47 -3.75 -5.01 7.22
N LEU A 48 -4.32 -3.88 6.78
CA LEU A 48 -4.09 -2.59 7.40
C LEU A 48 -5.18 -2.34 8.44
N GLU A 49 -4.81 -2.41 9.70
CA GLU A 49 -5.69 -2.09 10.83
C GLU A 49 -5.64 -0.58 11.09
N VAL A 50 -6.81 0.01 11.29
CA VAL A 50 -6.96 1.46 11.44
C VAL A 50 -7.91 1.73 12.59
N SER A 51 -7.52 2.62 13.50
CA SER A 51 -8.39 3.05 14.59
C SER A 51 -8.37 4.57 14.72
N CYS A 52 -9.51 5.14 15.09
CA CYS A 52 -9.63 6.57 15.34
C CYS A 52 -10.20 6.81 16.73
N ARG A 53 -9.52 7.66 17.51
CA ARG A 53 -10.02 8.12 18.81
C ARG A 53 -10.10 9.63 18.86
N ASP A 54 -11.04 10.13 19.63
CA ASP A 54 -11.07 11.55 19.97
C ASP A 54 -9.97 11.85 21.00
N CYS A 55 -9.58 13.12 21.07
CA CYS A 55 -8.66 13.65 22.07
C CYS A 55 -9.14 13.35 23.50
N ARG A 56 -8.22 12.93 24.38
CA ARG A 56 -8.53 12.47 25.74
C ARG A 56 -7.80 13.26 26.82
N ASN A 57 -6.51 13.58 26.62
CA ASN A 57 -5.68 14.14 27.68
C ASN A 57 -5.46 15.66 27.52
N GLU A 58 -5.01 16.31 28.58
CA GLU A 58 -4.80 17.77 28.62
C GLU A 58 -3.71 18.22 27.64
N GLN A 59 -2.66 17.42 27.47
CA GLN A 59 -1.56 17.71 26.55
C GLN A 59 -2.04 17.75 25.08
N GLU A 60 -2.83 16.77 24.65
CA GLU A 60 -3.45 16.72 23.33
C GLU A 60 -4.37 17.94 23.10
N ARG A 61 -5.15 18.34 24.12
CA ARG A 61 -6.00 19.54 24.04
C ARG A 61 -5.21 20.83 23.94
N ASN A 62 -4.09 20.94 24.67
CA ASN A 62 -3.23 22.11 24.64
C ASN A 62 -2.59 22.33 23.26
N TRP A 63 -2.38 21.24 22.51
CA TRP A 63 -1.93 21.29 21.11
C TRP A 63 -3.10 21.35 20.11
N GLU A 64 -4.34 21.49 20.57
CA GLU A 64 -5.55 21.53 19.75
C GLU A 64 -5.67 20.33 18.80
N ILE A 65 -5.25 19.16 19.29
CA ILE A 65 -5.48 17.88 18.63
C ILE A 65 -6.94 17.49 18.87
N GLU A 66 -7.66 17.23 17.79
CA GLU A 66 -9.07 16.84 17.82
C GLU A 66 -9.22 15.32 17.86
N ARG A 67 -8.47 14.64 17.00
CA ARG A 67 -8.53 13.18 16.84
C ARG A 67 -7.14 12.61 16.60
N ILE A 68 -7.01 11.33 16.93
CA ILE A 68 -5.81 10.56 16.71
C ILE A 68 -6.17 9.35 15.86
N LEU A 69 -5.57 9.29 14.68
CA LEU A 69 -5.69 8.17 13.75
C LEU A 69 -4.45 7.29 13.93
N ARG A 70 -4.67 6.01 14.21
CA ARG A 70 -3.61 5.02 14.32
C ARG A 70 -3.77 3.99 13.22
N MET A 71 -2.67 3.64 12.58
CA MET A 71 -2.58 2.66 11.49
C MET A 71 -1.53 1.63 11.86
N ASP A 72 -1.86 0.34 11.78
CA ASP A 72 -0.96 -0.76 12.09
C ASP A 72 -1.00 -1.79 10.92
N CYS A 73 0.16 -2.28 10.51
CA CYS A 73 0.31 -3.30 9.46
C CYS A 73 1.57 -4.12 9.73
N SER A 74 1.50 -5.44 9.63
CA SER A 74 2.66 -6.30 9.93
C SER A 74 3.77 -6.21 8.87
N TRP A 75 3.49 -5.63 7.70
CA TRP A 75 4.48 -5.36 6.67
C TRP A 75 5.54 -4.40 7.21
N ASP A 76 6.78 -4.87 7.35
CA ASP A 76 7.89 -4.14 7.94
C ASP A 76 7.66 -3.66 9.39
N ASP A 77 6.77 -4.32 10.14
CA ASP A 77 6.36 -3.93 11.50
C ASP A 77 5.91 -2.47 11.57
N PHE A 78 5.11 -2.05 10.59
CA PHE A 78 4.63 -0.68 10.45
C PHE A 78 3.56 -0.32 11.48
N SER A 79 3.78 0.78 12.20
CA SER A 79 2.76 1.47 12.99
C SER A 79 2.90 2.98 12.81
N LEU A 80 1.80 3.69 12.69
CA LEU A 80 1.78 5.14 12.51
C LEU A 80 0.66 5.76 13.33
N GLU A 81 1.00 6.77 14.12
CA GLU A 81 0.05 7.63 14.82
C GLU A 81 0.06 9.03 14.20
N LEU A 82 -1.14 9.51 13.87
CA LEU A 82 -1.37 10.80 13.23
C LEU A 82 -2.29 11.65 14.11
N TYR A 83 -1.86 12.88 14.36
CA TYR A 83 -2.65 13.91 15.02
C TYR A 83 -3.47 14.68 13.99
N SER A 84 -4.79 14.72 14.18
CA SER A 84 -5.71 15.50 13.37
C SER A 84 -6.06 16.79 14.10
N SER A 85 -5.85 17.93 13.44
CA SER A 85 -6.22 19.26 13.92
C SER A 85 -6.87 20.06 12.79
N GLY A 86 -8.19 20.27 12.87
CA GLY A 86 -9.00 20.71 11.74
C GLY A 86 -8.93 19.72 10.57
N ASN A 87 -8.57 20.23 9.38
CA ASN A 87 -8.46 19.44 8.15
C ASN A 87 -7.02 18.98 7.85
N GLN A 88 -6.14 18.94 8.85
CA GLN A 88 -4.75 18.53 8.67
C GLN A 88 -4.40 17.31 9.51
N PHE A 89 -3.51 16.47 8.97
CA PHE A 89 -2.89 15.37 9.66
C PHE A 89 -1.39 15.67 9.87
N HIS A 90 -0.89 15.39 11.06
CA HIS A 90 0.51 15.52 11.42
C HIS A 90 1.04 14.20 11.96
N ALA A 91 2.23 13.79 11.53
CA ALA A 91 2.86 12.56 12.00
C ALA A 91 3.33 12.71 13.45
N GLY A 92 2.71 11.97 14.37
CA GLY A 92 3.05 11.98 15.80
C GLY A 92 4.03 10.89 16.18
N LYS A 93 3.85 9.68 15.63
CA LYS A 93 4.69 8.52 15.96
C LYS A 93 4.78 7.58 14.77
N ILE A 94 5.96 7.02 14.53
CA ILE A 94 6.15 5.96 13.54
C ILE A 94 7.00 4.83 14.12
N ALA A 95 6.55 3.60 13.91
CA ALA A 95 7.34 2.39 14.05
C ALA A 95 7.51 1.73 12.68
N LEU A 96 8.75 1.36 12.34
CA LEU A 96 9.09 0.70 11.08
C LEU A 96 10.41 -0.07 11.25
N TYR A 97 10.52 -1.26 10.68
CA TYR A 97 11.70 -2.12 10.76
C TYR A 97 12.21 -2.35 12.20
N GLY A 98 11.28 -2.50 13.15
CA GLY A 98 11.60 -2.67 14.58
C GLY A 98 12.18 -1.44 15.27
N ARG A 99 12.13 -0.25 14.66
CA ARG A 99 12.50 1.02 15.29
C ARG A 99 11.29 1.90 15.46
N GLU A 100 11.22 2.58 16.60
CA GLU A 100 10.16 3.53 16.93
C GLU A 100 10.73 4.94 17.10
N THR A 101 10.02 5.93 16.56
CA THR A 101 10.31 7.35 16.73
C THR A 101 9.00 8.08 17.03
N GLU A 102 8.99 8.89 18.08
CA GLU A 102 7.81 9.59 18.58
C GLU A 102 8.12 11.08 18.78
N LEU A 103 7.16 11.93 18.43
CA LEU A 103 7.19 13.36 18.66
C LEU A 103 6.65 13.63 20.06
N GLU A 104 7.52 14.00 20.98
CA GLU A 104 7.10 14.46 22.30
C GLU A 104 6.34 15.78 22.18
N LEU A 105 5.08 15.80 22.62
CA LEU A 105 4.20 16.98 22.62
C LEU A 105 4.56 17.98 23.74
N THR A 106 5.85 18.28 23.91
CA THR A 106 6.37 19.24 24.88
C THR A 106 6.90 20.47 24.16
N ALA A 107 6.61 21.67 24.68
CA ALA A 107 7.14 22.90 24.10
C ALA A 107 8.59 23.16 24.58
N PRO A 108 9.53 23.53 23.69
CA PRO A 108 9.39 23.61 22.23
C PRO A 108 9.42 22.24 21.54
N LEU A 109 8.65 22.07 20.45
CA LEU A 109 8.66 20.84 19.66
C LEU A 109 10.02 20.61 19.00
N ASN A 110 10.46 19.35 18.99
CA ASN A 110 11.65 18.95 18.25
C ASN A 110 11.34 18.84 16.75
N LEU A 111 11.53 19.93 16.01
CA LEU A 111 11.24 20.02 14.58
C LEU A 111 12.12 19.07 13.74
N THR A 112 13.30 18.70 14.22
CA THR A 112 14.14 17.70 13.53
C THR A 112 13.50 16.32 13.58
N VAL A 113 12.98 15.92 14.74
CA VAL A 113 12.25 14.65 14.89
C VAL A 113 10.94 14.71 14.12
N ALA A 114 10.17 15.79 14.20
CA ALA A 114 8.94 15.96 13.43
C ALA A 114 9.18 15.81 11.92
N GLY A 115 10.22 16.44 11.38
CA GLY A 115 10.60 16.30 9.97
C GLY A 115 11.01 14.88 9.59
N GLN A 116 11.71 14.16 10.46
CA GLN A 116 12.07 12.75 10.24
C GLN A 116 10.83 11.86 10.20
N ILE A 117 9.99 11.92 11.24
CA ILE A 117 8.75 11.12 11.31
C ILE A 117 7.87 11.41 10.09
N ARG A 118 7.70 12.68 9.71
CA ARG A 118 6.91 13.05 8.53
C ARG A 118 7.49 12.46 7.25
N ASN A 119 8.79 12.58 7.00
CA ASN A 119 9.41 12.05 5.78
C ASN A 119 9.28 10.53 5.67
N ASP A 120 9.44 9.82 6.79
CA ASP A 120 9.34 8.36 6.82
C ASP A 120 7.88 7.90 6.69
N ALA A 121 6.95 8.62 7.34
CA ALA A 121 5.51 8.40 7.20
C ALA A 121 5.02 8.68 5.77
N GLU A 122 5.42 9.79 5.14
CA GLU A 122 5.06 10.13 3.76
C GLU A 122 5.47 9.02 2.81
N LYS A 123 6.72 8.54 2.86
CA LYS A 123 7.20 7.44 2.01
C LYS A 123 6.34 6.19 2.18
N ARG A 124 6.01 5.82 3.42
CA ARG A 124 5.27 4.59 3.70
C ARG A 124 3.79 4.72 3.32
N LEU A 125 3.18 5.87 3.58
CA LEU A 125 1.81 6.17 3.18
C LEU A 125 1.66 6.22 1.66
N GLN A 126 2.62 6.81 0.94
CA GLN A 126 2.64 6.78 -0.52
C GLN A 126 2.75 5.35 -1.05
N LEU A 127 3.55 4.50 -0.42
CA LEU A 127 3.66 3.09 -0.81
C LEU A 127 2.33 2.36 -0.59
N LEU A 128 1.68 2.52 0.57
CA LEU A 128 0.37 1.93 0.86
C LEU A 128 -0.70 2.44 -0.10
N SER A 129 -0.76 3.76 -0.32
CA SER A 129 -1.69 4.41 -1.25
C SER A 129 -1.53 3.85 -2.67
N LYS A 130 -0.28 3.74 -3.14
CA LYS A 130 0.04 3.11 -4.44
C LYS A 130 -0.41 1.66 -4.50
N ALA A 131 -0.20 0.90 -3.42
CA ALA A 131 -0.52 -0.51 -3.40
C ALA A 131 -2.04 -0.76 -3.44
N PHE A 132 -2.81 -0.11 -2.56
CA PHE A 132 -4.27 -0.20 -2.56
C PHE A 132 -4.88 0.46 -3.81
N GLY A 133 -4.26 1.50 -4.35
CA GLY A 133 -4.71 2.16 -5.58
C GLY A 133 -4.38 1.42 -6.89
N ASN A 134 -3.57 0.36 -6.85
CA ASN A 134 -3.07 -0.28 -8.06
C ASN A 134 -4.10 -1.25 -8.67
N ILE A 135 -4.54 -0.98 -9.90
CA ILE A 135 -5.53 -1.82 -10.59
C ILE A 135 -5.00 -3.21 -10.93
N LEU A 136 -3.72 -3.35 -11.28
CA LEU A 136 -3.11 -4.65 -11.60
C LEU A 136 -3.06 -5.52 -10.34
N LEU A 137 -2.75 -4.93 -9.18
CA LEU A 137 -2.82 -5.64 -7.90
C LEU A 137 -4.24 -6.06 -7.52
N ARG A 138 -5.29 -5.51 -8.13
CA ARG A 138 -6.68 -5.98 -7.91
C ARG A 138 -7.07 -7.10 -8.85
N MET A 139 -6.36 -7.31 -9.96
CA MET A 139 -6.63 -8.41 -10.87
C MET A 139 -6.31 -9.76 -10.21
N MET A 140 -7.29 -10.67 -10.17
CA MET A 140 -7.16 -11.95 -9.49
C MET A 140 -5.96 -12.79 -9.97
N GLY A 141 -5.72 -12.82 -11.28
CA GLY A 141 -4.58 -13.55 -11.85
C GLY A 141 -3.23 -13.01 -11.41
N VAL A 142 -3.10 -11.68 -11.31
CA VAL A 142 -1.88 -11.02 -10.82
C VAL A 142 -1.71 -11.28 -9.32
N ARG A 143 -2.77 -11.08 -8.53
CA ARG A 143 -2.75 -11.36 -7.08
C ARG A 143 -2.30 -12.77 -6.78
N LYS A 144 -2.92 -13.77 -7.43
CA LYS A 144 -2.58 -15.18 -7.26
C LYS A 144 -1.09 -15.42 -7.55
N MET A 145 -0.62 -14.96 -8.72
CA MET A 145 0.77 -15.13 -9.15
C MET A 145 1.76 -14.52 -8.15
N LEU A 146 1.51 -13.29 -7.69
CA LEU A 146 2.38 -12.63 -6.71
C LEU A 146 2.32 -13.29 -5.33
N THR A 147 1.15 -13.74 -4.90
CA THR A 147 0.97 -14.43 -3.61
C THR A 147 1.72 -15.77 -3.61
N GLU A 148 1.59 -16.55 -4.69
CA GLU A 148 2.33 -17.81 -4.87
C GLU A 148 3.85 -17.58 -4.88
N PHE A 149 4.31 -16.52 -5.54
CA PHE A 149 5.73 -16.14 -5.55
C PHE A 149 6.23 -15.78 -4.15
N LEU A 150 5.54 -14.88 -3.45
CA LEU A 150 5.92 -14.40 -2.13
C LEU A 150 5.87 -15.52 -1.08
N ALA A 151 4.89 -16.44 -1.16
CA ALA A 151 4.82 -17.62 -0.30
C ALA A 151 5.99 -18.59 -0.50
N GLY A 152 6.68 -18.53 -1.65
CA GLY A 152 7.90 -19.28 -1.92
C GLY A 152 9.16 -18.71 -1.27
N LEU A 153 9.12 -17.47 -0.75
CA LEU A 153 10.25 -16.84 -0.08
C LEU A 153 10.28 -17.26 1.40
N ALA A 154 11.43 -17.76 1.85
CA ALA A 154 11.56 -18.35 3.18
C ALA A 154 11.66 -17.33 4.33
N GLU A 155 12.23 -16.15 4.07
CA GLU A 155 12.51 -15.13 5.09
C GLU A 155 11.49 -13.98 5.02
N LYS A 156 10.93 -13.58 6.17
CA LYS A 156 9.93 -12.49 6.26
C LYS A 156 10.51 -11.18 5.69
N GLU A 157 11.75 -10.86 6.03
CA GLU A 157 12.41 -9.63 5.59
C GLU A 157 12.61 -9.62 4.07
N MET A 158 12.89 -10.77 3.46
CA MET A 158 13.00 -10.91 2.01
C MET A 158 11.63 -10.78 1.35
N ASN A 159 10.59 -11.39 1.92
CA ASN A 159 9.21 -11.24 1.47
C ASN A 159 8.76 -9.77 1.50
N ASP A 160 8.93 -9.09 2.64
CA ASP A 160 8.57 -7.69 2.81
C ASP A 160 9.34 -6.77 1.82
N THR A 161 10.61 -7.08 1.58
CA THR A 161 11.47 -6.35 0.61
C THR A 161 11.00 -6.58 -0.82
N ALA A 162 10.73 -7.83 -1.19
CA ALA A 162 10.20 -8.19 -2.50
C ALA A 162 8.87 -7.51 -2.76
N LEU A 163 7.95 -7.52 -1.79
CA LEU A 163 6.65 -6.86 -1.88
C LEU A 163 6.80 -5.36 -2.16
N GLU A 164 7.73 -4.66 -1.49
CA GLU A 164 7.98 -3.24 -1.74
C GLU A 164 8.47 -3.00 -3.17
N ILE A 165 9.40 -3.80 -3.65
CA ILE A 165 9.92 -3.71 -5.02
C ILE A 165 8.79 -3.94 -6.03
N ILE A 166 7.97 -4.98 -5.83
CA ILE A 166 6.84 -5.33 -6.69
C ILE A 166 5.83 -4.20 -6.76
N VAL A 167 5.43 -3.64 -5.61
CA VAL A 167 4.46 -2.52 -5.54
C VAL A 167 5.04 -1.30 -6.25
N ARG A 168 6.31 -0.93 -6.01
CA ARG A 168 6.94 0.24 -6.65
C ARG A 168 7.03 0.06 -8.17
N LEU A 169 7.35 -1.14 -8.65
CA LEU A 169 7.41 -1.45 -10.09
C LEU A 169 6.03 -1.38 -10.75
N LEU A 170 5.03 -2.06 -10.17
CA LEU A 170 3.67 -2.09 -10.70
C LEU A 170 2.98 -0.72 -10.67
N SER A 171 3.43 0.19 -9.80
CA SER A 171 2.90 1.54 -9.69
C SER A 171 3.56 2.53 -10.67
N THR A 172 4.49 2.06 -11.50
CA THR A 172 5.17 2.88 -12.50
C THR A 172 4.89 2.34 -13.90
N ARG A 173 4.27 3.16 -14.76
CA ARG A 173 4.02 2.78 -16.15
C ARG A 173 5.33 2.52 -16.88
N LEU A 174 5.31 1.57 -17.82
CA LEU A 174 6.44 1.36 -18.72
C LEU A 174 6.65 2.60 -19.59
N THR A 175 7.90 2.97 -19.79
CA THR A 175 8.24 3.91 -20.87
C THR A 175 8.06 3.21 -22.22
N ARG A 176 7.99 3.99 -23.32
CA ARG A 176 7.90 3.43 -24.67
C ARG A 176 9.04 2.45 -24.99
N GLU A 177 10.23 2.74 -24.48
CA GLU A 177 11.40 1.90 -24.66
C GLU A 177 11.27 0.59 -23.87
N GLU A 178 10.83 0.68 -22.62
CA GLU A 178 10.59 -0.50 -21.78
C GLU A 178 9.50 -1.41 -22.33
N THR A 179 8.48 -0.88 -23.03
CA THR A 179 7.44 -1.69 -23.67
C THR A 179 8.00 -2.61 -24.76
N VAL A 180 9.05 -2.18 -25.48
CA VAL A 180 9.63 -2.95 -26.59
C VAL A 180 10.92 -3.67 -26.21
N ASN A 181 11.57 -3.25 -25.12
CA ASN A 181 12.84 -3.79 -24.66
C ASN A 181 12.80 -4.08 -23.16
N GLN A 182 12.66 -5.37 -22.84
CA GLN A 182 12.61 -5.86 -21.47
C GLN A 182 13.89 -5.57 -20.67
N GLU A 183 15.06 -5.52 -21.32
CA GLU A 183 16.33 -5.24 -20.65
C GLU A 183 16.37 -3.84 -20.04
N VAL A 184 15.73 -2.85 -20.66
CA VAL A 184 15.65 -1.47 -20.13
C VAL A 184 14.79 -1.45 -18.87
N PHE A 185 13.70 -2.23 -18.85
CA PHE A 185 12.92 -2.43 -17.63
C PHE A 185 13.74 -3.10 -16.53
N PHE A 186 14.55 -4.11 -16.86
CA PHE A 186 15.43 -4.77 -15.88
C PHE A 186 16.51 -3.86 -15.31
N GLN A 187 17.04 -2.94 -16.12
CA GLN A 187 17.95 -1.90 -15.63
C GLN A 187 17.26 -0.99 -14.60
N ARG A 188 16.03 -0.52 -14.90
CA ARG A 188 15.24 0.25 -13.93
C ARG A 188 14.92 -0.56 -12.68
N ALA A 189 14.55 -1.82 -12.83
CA ALA A 189 14.28 -2.71 -11.70
C ALA A 189 15.52 -2.87 -10.81
N THR A 190 16.71 -3.02 -11.39
CA THR A 190 17.97 -3.10 -10.64
C THR A 190 18.24 -1.84 -9.82
N VAL A 191 18.00 -0.66 -10.40
CA VAL A 191 18.13 0.62 -9.68
C VAL A 191 17.13 0.67 -8.53
N MET A 192 15.87 0.31 -8.77
CA MET A 192 14.82 0.32 -7.75
C MET A 192 15.12 -0.65 -6.60
N ILE A 193 15.61 -1.86 -6.91
CA ILE A 193 16.07 -2.83 -5.92
C ILE A 193 17.18 -2.21 -5.06
N ALA A 194 18.17 -1.58 -5.69
CA ALA A 194 19.27 -0.94 -4.97
C ALA A 194 18.77 0.19 -4.04
N GLU A 195 17.81 1.00 -4.47
CA GLU A 195 17.18 2.05 -3.66
C GLU A 195 16.44 1.48 -2.44
N VAL A 196 15.62 0.44 -2.63
CA VAL A 196 14.87 -0.19 -1.54
C VAL A 196 15.83 -0.78 -0.50
N LEU A 197 16.84 -1.53 -0.96
CA LEU A 197 17.87 -2.09 -0.07
C LEU A 197 18.65 -0.99 0.67
N ALA A 198 19.02 0.07 -0.02
CA ALA A 198 19.73 1.20 0.57
C ALA A 198 18.90 1.89 1.66
N TYR A 199 17.62 2.13 1.38
CA TYR A 199 16.70 2.75 2.31
C TYR A 199 16.51 1.89 3.56
N ARG A 200 16.16 0.61 3.38
CA ARG A 200 15.96 -0.36 4.48
C ARG A 200 17.18 -0.45 5.38
N ALA A 201 18.38 -0.67 4.81
CA ALA A 201 19.61 -0.78 5.57
C ALA A 201 19.99 0.52 6.30
N GLY A 202 19.80 1.68 5.65
CA GLY A 202 20.03 2.98 6.25
C GLY A 202 19.09 3.26 7.42
N PHE A 203 17.83 2.84 7.30
CA PHE A 203 16.81 2.99 8.34
C PHE A 203 17.11 2.10 9.55
N GLN A 204 17.42 0.83 9.35
CA GLN A 204 17.73 -0.12 10.42
C GLN A 204 19.01 0.25 11.19
N THR A 205 19.92 1.02 10.57
CA THR A 205 21.16 1.45 11.20
C THR A 205 20.93 2.54 12.25
N LYS A 206 21.12 2.20 13.53
CA LYS A 206 20.95 3.12 14.67
C LYS A 206 21.92 4.30 14.64
N SER A 207 23.19 4.04 14.34
CA SER A 207 24.23 5.07 14.31
C SER A 207 24.15 5.93 13.06
N ALA A 208 23.92 7.24 13.24
CA ALA A 208 23.92 8.22 12.15
C ALA A 208 25.20 8.17 11.31
N ALA A 209 26.35 7.93 11.93
CA ALA A 209 27.65 7.86 11.25
C ALA A 209 27.77 6.68 10.27
N TYR A 210 27.03 5.58 10.51
CA TYR A 210 27.10 4.37 9.67
C TYR A 210 25.92 4.21 8.71
N LYS A 211 24.87 5.05 8.79
CA LYS A 211 23.69 4.94 7.92
C LYS A 211 24.07 4.94 6.44
N GLN A 212 24.91 5.89 6.01
CA GLN A 212 25.33 6.00 4.62
C GLN A 212 26.14 4.76 4.18
N PHE A 213 27.01 4.25 5.04
CA PHE A 213 27.81 3.06 4.75
C PHE A 213 26.93 1.81 4.60
N ALA A 214 25.95 1.63 5.48
CA ALA A 214 24.99 0.53 5.41
C ALA A 214 24.14 0.60 4.14
N SER A 215 23.62 1.79 3.80
CA SER A 215 22.86 2.02 2.58
C SER A 215 23.64 1.66 1.31
N VAL A 216 24.88 2.17 1.18
CA VAL A 216 25.73 1.89 0.02
C VAL A 216 26.10 0.41 -0.04
N SER A 217 26.38 -0.23 1.10
CA SER A 217 26.74 -1.64 1.16
C SER A 217 25.59 -2.54 0.73
N ALA A 218 24.37 -2.23 1.17
CA ALA A 218 23.16 -2.97 0.79
C ALA A 218 22.82 -2.76 -0.70
N ALA A 219 22.92 -1.52 -1.21
CA ALA A 219 22.71 -1.22 -2.63
C ALA A 219 23.60 -2.07 -3.56
N ARG A 220 24.86 -2.30 -3.18
CA ARG A 220 25.80 -3.13 -3.95
C ARG A 220 25.41 -4.61 -4.04
N LYS A 221 24.48 -5.07 -3.20
CA LYS A 221 23.95 -6.44 -3.23
C LYS A 221 22.70 -6.58 -4.10
N SER A 222 22.27 -5.53 -4.79
CA SER A 222 21.07 -5.53 -5.64
C SER A 222 21.04 -6.64 -6.68
N HIS A 223 22.19 -7.00 -7.28
CA HIS A 223 22.28 -8.09 -8.26
C HIS A 223 21.77 -9.44 -7.72
N ARG A 224 22.05 -9.77 -6.45
CA ARG A 224 21.58 -11.04 -5.87
C ARG A 224 20.07 -11.08 -5.71
N ILE A 225 19.52 -9.96 -5.26
CA ILE A 225 18.07 -9.79 -5.12
C ILE A 225 17.41 -9.76 -6.51
N PHE A 226 18.06 -9.15 -7.50
CA PHE A 226 17.59 -9.19 -8.88
C PHE A 226 17.50 -10.63 -9.40
N ASP A 227 18.52 -11.46 -9.20
CA ASP A 227 18.52 -12.86 -9.66
C ASP A 227 17.38 -13.66 -9.02
N GLU A 228 17.12 -13.44 -7.73
CA GLU A 228 16.02 -14.09 -7.00
C GLU A 228 14.64 -13.61 -7.46
N LEU A 229 14.50 -12.31 -7.75
CA LEU A 229 13.25 -11.71 -8.24
C LEU A 229 13.06 -11.85 -9.75
N HIS A 230 14.08 -12.26 -10.52
CA HIS A 230 14.04 -12.26 -11.98
C HIS A 230 12.78 -12.94 -12.57
N PRO A 231 12.36 -14.13 -12.08
CA PRO A 231 11.13 -14.75 -12.58
C PRO A 231 9.88 -13.88 -12.42
N VAL A 232 9.70 -13.23 -11.27
CA VAL A 232 8.54 -12.35 -11.03
C VAL A 232 8.69 -11.03 -11.77
N LEU A 233 9.92 -10.52 -11.97
CA LEU A 233 10.17 -9.32 -12.78
C LEU A 233 9.73 -9.52 -14.23
N CYS A 234 9.98 -10.71 -14.81
CA CYS A 234 9.47 -11.06 -16.14
C CYS A 234 7.94 -10.98 -16.20
N GLN A 235 7.26 -11.50 -15.17
CA GLN A 235 5.81 -11.51 -15.11
C GLN A 235 5.24 -10.10 -14.92
N ILE A 236 5.84 -9.30 -14.04
CA ILE A 236 5.47 -7.89 -13.81
C ILE A 236 5.60 -7.09 -15.09
N TRP A 237 6.70 -7.24 -15.82
CA TRP A 237 6.87 -6.60 -17.12
C TRP A 237 5.75 -7.00 -18.09
N GLY A 238 5.43 -8.30 -18.18
CA GLY A 238 4.34 -8.80 -18.99
C GLY A 238 2.98 -8.21 -18.60
N CYS A 239 2.67 -8.09 -17.31
CA CYS A 239 1.46 -7.44 -16.81
C CYS A 239 1.41 -5.96 -17.19
N LEU A 240 2.51 -5.23 -17.01
CA LEU A 240 2.58 -3.81 -17.33
C LEU A 240 2.50 -3.55 -18.84
N ALA A 241 3.17 -4.35 -19.67
CA ALA A 241 3.16 -4.23 -21.13
C ALA A 241 1.77 -4.51 -21.72
N ASN A 242 0.95 -5.27 -21.00
CA ASN A 242 -0.42 -5.59 -21.40
C ASN A 242 -1.47 -4.87 -20.57
N ALA A 243 -1.11 -3.93 -19.68
CA ALA A 243 -2.05 -3.30 -18.76
C ALA A 243 -3.25 -2.67 -19.50
N ASP A 244 -2.98 -1.91 -20.56
CA ASP A 244 -4.03 -1.28 -21.38
C ASP A 244 -4.93 -2.32 -22.08
N ARG A 245 -4.34 -3.44 -22.54
CA ARG A 245 -5.09 -4.54 -23.19
C ARG A 245 -5.86 -5.40 -22.19
N MET A 246 -5.37 -5.50 -20.96
CA MET A 246 -6.03 -6.19 -19.85
C MET A 246 -7.25 -5.39 -19.37
N THR A 247 -7.22 -4.07 -19.49
CA THR A 247 -8.39 -3.21 -19.25
C THR A 247 -9.32 -3.13 -20.46
N GLU A 248 -8.78 -3.18 -21.68
CA GLU A 248 -9.53 -3.22 -22.94
C GLU A 248 -9.89 -4.66 -23.34
N GLU A 249 -10.74 -5.35 -22.56
CA GLU A 249 -11.31 -6.62 -23.01
C GLU A 249 -12.25 -6.37 -24.21
N ARG A 250 -11.71 -6.63 -25.40
CA ARG A 250 -12.39 -6.59 -26.69
C ARG A 250 -13.74 -7.32 -26.62
N ILE A 251 -14.78 -6.63 -27.10
CA ILE A 251 -16.16 -7.05 -27.30
C ILE A 251 -16.26 -8.56 -27.64
N SER A 252 -16.40 -9.40 -26.62
CA SER A 252 -16.76 -10.81 -26.76
C SER A 252 -18.29 -10.92 -26.84
N LYS A 253 -18.82 -12.02 -27.39
CA LYS A 253 -20.28 -12.24 -27.55
C LYS A 253 -21.03 -12.34 -26.20
N GLY A 254 -20.34 -12.33 -25.06
CA GLY A 254 -20.90 -12.22 -23.72
C GLY A 254 -19.81 -11.93 -22.70
N LYS A 255 -20.04 -10.94 -21.83
CA LYS A 255 -19.19 -10.63 -20.67
C LYS A 255 -19.83 -11.22 -19.41
N TYR A 256 -19.01 -11.64 -18.46
CA TYR A 256 -19.45 -12.13 -17.15
C TYR A 256 -18.71 -11.37 -16.05
N CYS A 257 -19.33 -11.25 -14.88
CA CYS A 257 -18.71 -10.58 -13.76
C CYS A 257 -19.09 -11.20 -12.42
N TYR A 258 -18.26 -10.98 -11.43
CA TYR A 258 -18.64 -11.08 -10.02
C TYR A 258 -18.12 -9.84 -9.28
N THR A 259 -18.66 -9.63 -8.08
CA THR A 259 -18.27 -8.51 -7.22
C THR A 259 -17.59 -9.02 -5.96
N GLU A 260 -16.49 -8.37 -5.59
CA GLU A 260 -15.82 -8.52 -4.30
C GLU A 260 -16.29 -7.38 -3.40
N THR A 261 -16.85 -7.69 -2.23
CA THR A 261 -17.28 -6.69 -1.25
C THR A 261 -16.37 -6.74 -0.04
N TYR A 262 -15.69 -5.64 0.26
CA TYR A 262 -14.78 -5.50 1.40
C TYR A 262 -15.50 -4.73 2.52
N HIS A 263 -15.61 -5.37 3.68
CA HIS A 263 -16.24 -4.79 4.86
C HIS A 263 -15.20 -4.14 5.78
N PRO A 264 -15.58 -3.09 6.54
CA PRO A 264 -14.68 -2.44 7.50
C PRO A 264 -14.22 -3.35 8.64
N ASP A 265 -14.86 -4.49 8.88
CA ASP A 265 -14.43 -5.48 9.88
C ASP A 265 -13.42 -6.49 9.32
N GLY A 266 -12.96 -6.32 8.08
CA GLY A 266 -12.04 -7.22 7.40
C GLY A 266 -12.72 -8.38 6.68
N ARG A 267 -14.05 -8.52 6.79
CA ARG A 267 -14.78 -9.56 6.07
C ARG A 267 -14.82 -9.26 4.57
N ILE A 268 -14.64 -10.29 3.76
CA ILE A 268 -14.70 -10.20 2.30
C ILE A 268 -15.79 -11.14 1.77
N GLU A 269 -16.71 -10.62 0.97
CA GLU A 269 -17.76 -11.40 0.33
C GLU A 269 -17.54 -11.47 -1.19
N ILE A 270 -17.65 -12.69 -1.75
CA ILE A 270 -17.54 -12.93 -3.20
C ILE A 270 -18.90 -13.28 -3.76
N GLY A 271 -19.44 -12.36 -4.57
CA GLY A 271 -20.74 -12.50 -5.22
C GLY A 271 -20.80 -13.66 -6.21
N GLU A 272 -22.01 -13.94 -6.69
CA GLU A 272 -22.24 -14.90 -7.77
C GLU A 272 -21.77 -14.35 -9.12
N ILE A 273 -21.58 -15.26 -10.08
CA ILE A 273 -21.24 -14.88 -11.45
C ILE A 273 -22.52 -14.54 -12.19
N ILE A 274 -22.59 -13.33 -12.71
CA ILE A 274 -23.71 -12.83 -13.48
C ILE A 274 -23.26 -12.35 -14.85
N PRO A 275 -24.14 -12.36 -15.87
CA PRO A 275 -23.88 -11.68 -17.13
C PRO A 275 -23.62 -10.19 -16.91
N ALA A 276 -22.63 -9.65 -17.61
CA ALA A 276 -22.29 -8.23 -17.61
C ALA A 276 -22.73 -7.57 -18.92
N LEU A 277 -23.03 -6.27 -18.84
CA LEU A 277 -23.36 -5.48 -20.03
C LEU A 277 -22.12 -5.27 -20.91
N PRO A 278 -22.27 -5.06 -22.23
CA PRO A 278 -21.14 -4.77 -23.11
C PRO A 278 -20.30 -3.56 -22.67
N THR A 279 -20.95 -2.57 -22.04
CA THR A 279 -20.34 -1.34 -21.53
C THR A 279 -19.79 -1.46 -20.11
N ASP A 280 -19.96 -2.60 -19.45
CA ASP A 280 -19.41 -2.80 -18.13
C ASP A 280 -17.87 -2.93 -18.19
N GLU A 281 -17.24 -2.31 -17.20
CA GLU A 281 -15.79 -2.29 -16.98
C GLU A 281 -15.46 -2.74 -15.56
N SER A 282 -14.23 -3.21 -15.37
CA SER A 282 -13.73 -3.59 -14.04
C SER A 282 -13.45 -2.33 -13.22
N THR A 283 -14.23 -2.09 -12.17
CA THR A 283 -14.18 -0.83 -11.43
C THR A 283 -14.32 -1.05 -9.93
N LEU A 284 -13.65 -0.18 -9.17
CA LEU A 284 -13.81 -0.08 -7.73
C LEU A 284 -14.81 1.02 -7.43
N GLU A 285 -15.87 0.66 -6.74
CA GLU A 285 -16.81 1.61 -6.16
C GLU A 285 -16.56 1.71 -4.65
N VAL A 286 -15.97 2.82 -4.24
CA VAL A 286 -15.79 3.17 -2.84
C VAL A 286 -17.13 3.66 -2.30
N ARG A 287 -17.80 2.87 -1.45
CA ARG A 287 -19.14 3.19 -0.93
C ARG A 287 -19.12 3.44 0.57
N PHE A 288 -20.22 4.01 1.06
CA PHE A 288 -20.34 4.29 2.48
C PHE A 288 -20.53 2.98 3.27
N GLY A 289 -19.47 2.48 3.92
CA GLY A 289 -19.52 1.33 4.83
C GLY A 289 -19.15 -0.02 4.21
N LYS A 290 -18.80 -0.05 2.91
CA LYS A 290 -18.22 -1.18 2.21
C LYS A 290 -17.62 -0.71 0.89
N ASP A 291 -16.58 -1.37 0.41
CA ASP A 291 -16.03 -1.12 -0.92
C ASP A 291 -16.36 -2.30 -1.82
N CYS A 292 -16.71 -2.03 -3.08
CA CYS A 292 -17.11 -3.06 -4.02
C CYS A 292 -16.20 -3.01 -5.25
N TYR A 293 -15.52 -4.12 -5.56
CA TYR A 293 -14.77 -4.26 -6.80
C TYR A 293 -15.50 -5.21 -7.75
N LYS A 294 -15.94 -4.69 -8.90
CA LYS A 294 -16.53 -5.48 -9.97
C LYS A 294 -15.41 -5.93 -10.91
N GLN A 295 -15.27 -7.23 -11.13
CA GLN A 295 -14.34 -7.78 -12.12
C GLN A 295 -15.11 -8.31 -13.33
N ILE A 296 -14.72 -7.85 -14.51
CA ILE A 296 -15.27 -8.29 -15.79
C ILE A 296 -14.34 -9.34 -16.41
N PHE A 297 -14.95 -10.34 -17.03
CA PHE A 297 -14.27 -11.41 -17.75
C PHE A 297 -14.95 -11.65 -19.10
N SER A 298 -14.13 -12.01 -20.08
CA SER A 298 -14.54 -12.34 -21.44
C SER A 298 -15.31 -13.66 -21.60
N SER A 299 -15.30 -14.56 -20.60
CA SER A 299 -16.08 -15.80 -20.59
C SER A 299 -16.50 -16.24 -19.18
N TYR A 300 -17.54 -17.07 -19.10
CA TYR A 300 -18.05 -17.63 -17.85
C TYR A 300 -17.01 -18.54 -17.18
N GLU A 301 -16.30 -19.35 -17.96
CA GLU A 301 -15.28 -20.28 -17.47
C GLU A 301 -14.13 -19.54 -16.80
N THR A 302 -13.73 -18.41 -17.39
CA THR A 302 -12.69 -17.54 -16.82
C THR A 302 -13.16 -16.90 -15.51
N ALA A 303 -14.41 -16.39 -15.48
CA ALA A 303 -15.02 -15.86 -14.27
C ALA A 303 -15.13 -16.93 -13.16
N ALA A 304 -15.54 -18.16 -13.52
CA ALA A 304 -15.68 -19.28 -12.61
C ALA A 304 -14.33 -19.70 -12.02
N TYR A 305 -13.29 -19.78 -12.84
CA TYR A 305 -11.94 -20.08 -12.40
C TYR A 305 -11.43 -19.02 -11.41
N PHE A 306 -11.51 -17.73 -11.75
CA PHE A 306 -11.01 -16.67 -10.87
C PHE A 306 -11.84 -16.48 -9.62
N ARG A 307 -13.16 -16.68 -9.67
CA ARG A 307 -14.00 -16.74 -8.48
C ARG A 307 -13.57 -17.85 -7.53
N ALA A 308 -13.28 -19.05 -8.06
CA ALA A 308 -12.79 -20.17 -7.25
C ALA A 308 -11.38 -19.92 -6.68
N VAL A 309 -10.54 -19.17 -7.38
CA VAL A 309 -9.26 -18.68 -6.82
C VAL A 309 -9.52 -17.70 -5.68
N ALA A 310 -10.37 -16.69 -5.89
CA ALA A 310 -10.71 -15.68 -4.90
C ALA A 310 -11.21 -16.30 -3.59
N LEU A 311 -12.18 -17.23 -3.70
CA LEU A 311 -12.72 -17.95 -2.56
C LEU A 311 -11.67 -18.74 -1.78
N ARG A 312 -10.68 -19.33 -2.46
CA ARG A 312 -9.59 -20.04 -1.80
C ARG A 312 -8.63 -19.10 -1.08
N MET A 313 -8.31 -17.96 -1.70
CA MET A 313 -7.39 -16.97 -1.11
C MET A 313 -7.97 -16.28 0.13
N ILE A 314 -9.29 -16.11 0.23
CA ILE A 314 -9.93 -15.52 1.41
C ILE A 314 -10.01 -16.53 2.58
N GLN A 315 -9.91 -17.83 2.30
CA GLN A 315 -9.99 -18.90 3.29
C GLN A 315 -8.62 -19.32 3.86
N SER A 316 -7.53 -18.90 3.23
CA SER A 316 -6.14 -19.18 3.64
C SER A 316 -5.63 -18.17 4.64
#